data_AF-A0AAV2LQX7-F1
#
_entry.id   AF-A0AAV2LQX7-F1
#
_cell.length_a   1.000
_cell.length_b   1.000
_cell.length_c   1.000
_cell.angle_alpha   90.00
_cell.angle_beta   90.00
_cell.angle_gamma   90.00
#
_symmetry.space_group_name_H-M   'P 1'
#
loop_
_entity.id
_entity.type
_entity.pdbx_description
1 polymer ?
#
loop_
_entity_poly.entity_id
_entity_poly.type
_entity_poly.pdbx_seq_one_letter_code
_entity_poly.pdbx_strand_id
1 'polypeptide(L)'
;MRCSLCLSLTVAPANHTVTEERIDEVATSCDAIGVRQAEAESRISALEDDTVPLQARVNELIKSNSDLASQVLDLQARSRRDNLSVSDISIDRAYRTFGPPAAADGRPRPVIKFHRSRDVTTVLSAAKRAGDLQYEDRPLCIVPDILPVMRLTV
;
A
#
# COMPACT_ATOMS: atom_id res chain seq x y z
N MET A 1 -26.49 83.79 65.21
CA MET A 1 -25.35 83.52 64.31
C MET A 1 -24.37 82.60 65.03
N ARG A 2 -24.22 81.36 64.53
CA ARG A 2 -23.08 80.42 64.68
C ARG A 2 -23.58 79.05 64.23
N CYS A 3 -23.18 78.64 63.03
CA CYS A 3 -22.06 77.72 62.75
C CYS A 3 -22.59 76.28 62.72
N SER A 4 -22.88 75.73 61.53
CA SER A 4 -21.92 74.98 60.72
C SER A 4 -21.29 73.83 61.51
N LEU A 5 -21.95 72.68 61.56
CA LEU A 5 -21.29 71.42 61.86
C LEU A 5 -21.62 70.48 60.70
N CYS A 6 -20.70 70.50 59.73
CA CYS A 6 -20.53 69.45 58.74
C CYS A 6 -20.46 68.11 59.48
N LEU A 7 -21.41 67.23 59.22
CA LEU A 7 -21.23 65.80 59.42
C LEU A 7 -20.26 65.31 58.33
N SER A 8 -18.96 65.43 58.58
CA SER A 8 -17.95 64.76 57.76
C SER A 8 -17.98 63.28 58.11
N LEU A 9 -18.72 62.51 57.31
CA LEU A 9 -18.79 61.07 57.33
C LEU A 9 -17.37 60.49 57.23
N THR A 10 -16.82 60.05 58.36
CA THR A 10 -15.48 59.46 58.41
C THR A 10 -15.63 57.99 58.00
N VAL A 11 -15.41 57.71 56.71
CA VAL A 11 -15.32 56.34 56.20
C VAL A 11 -14.06 55.71 56.78
N ALA A 12 -14.22 54.57 57.46
CA ALA A 12 -13.16 53.89 58.20
C ALA A 12 -11.99 53.47 57.28
N PRO A 13 -10.73 53.78 57.62
CA PRO A 13 -9.56 53.50 56.80
C PRO A 13 -9.20 52.01 56.70
N ALA A 14 -9.75 51.16 57.60
CA ALA A 14 -9.40 49.74 57.69
C ALA A 14 -9.81 48.92 56.46
N ASN A 15 -10.82 49.36 55.70
CA ASN A 15 -11.23 48.66 54.48
C ASN A 15 -10.33 48.99 53.29
N HIS A 16 -9.71 50.18 53.27
CA HIS A 16 -8.87 50.64 52.16
C HIS A 16 -7.51 49.93 52.15
N THR A 17 -6.92 49.72 53.32
CA THR A 17 -5.63 49.02 53.46
C THR A 17 -5.72 47.55 53.05
N VAL A 18 -6.83 46.89 53.41
CA VAL A 18 -7.09 45.48 53.03
C VAL A 18 -7.36 45.35 51.53
N THR A 19 -7.98 46.35 50.91
CA THR A 19 -8.15 46.35 49.45
C THR A 19 -6.85 46.57 48.70
N GLU A 20 -5.93 47.40 49.21
CA GLU A 20 -4.60 47.61 48.61
C GLU A 20 -3.75 46.34 48.67
N GLU A 21 -3.72 45.66 49.81
CA GLU A 21 -2.97 44.40 49.97
C GLU A 21 -3.49 43.29 49.04
N ARG A 22 -4.82 43.21 48.86
CA ARG A 22 -5.43 42.30 47.87
C ARG A 22 -5.15 42.68 46.42
N ILE A 23 -4.96 43.97 46.15
CA ILE A 23 -4.57 44.45 44.81
C ILE A 23 -3.14 44.05 44.51
N ASP A 24 -2.22 44.15 45.47
CA ASP A 24 -0.83 43.73 45.32
C ASP A 24 -0.71 42.20 45.15
N GLU A 25 -1.51 41.43 45.90
CA GLU A 25 -1.60 39.98 45.73
C GLU A 25 -2.14 39.59 44.34
N VAL A 26 -3.16 40.30 43.85
CA VAL A 26 -3.68 40.09 42.49
C VAL A 26 -2.66 40.52 41.44
N ALA A 27 -1.92 41.61 41.66
CA ALA A 27 -0.88 42.07 40.74
C ALA A 27 0.26 41.05 40.61
N THR A 28 0.76 40.51 41.72
CA THR A 28 1.79 39.47 41.71
C THR A 28 1.32 38.16 41.06
N SER A 29 0.05 37.80 41.26
CA SER A 29 -0.57 36.66 40.57
C SER A 29 -0.71 36.90 39.07
N CYS A 30 -1.11 38.11 38.65
CA CYS A 30 -1.17 38.51 37.26
C CYS A 30 0.21 38.48 36.58
N ASP A 31 1.26 38.94 37.26
CA ASP A 31 2.64 38.90 36.74
C ASP A 31 3.13 37.45 36.59
N ALA A 32 2.85 36.60 37.58
CA ALA A 32 3.19 35.18 37.52
C ALA A 32 2.46 34.44 36.38
N ILE A 33 1.19 34.79 36.15
CA ILE A 33 0.42 34.26 35.02
C ILE A 33 0.98 34.80 33.70
N GLY A 34 1.36 36.07 33.64
CA GLY A 34 1.98 36.70 32.47
C GLY A 34 3.28 36.01 32.05
N VAL A 35 4.14 35.64 33.00
CA VAL A 35 5.38 34.90 32.72
C VAL A 35 5.08 33.52 32.12
N ARG A 36 4.15 32.77 32.72
CA ARG A 36 3.77 31.44 32.18
C ARG A 36 3.12 31.55 30.81
N GLN A 37 2.35 32.61 30.59
CA GLN A 37 1.72 32.88 29.31
C GLN A 37 2.77 33.20 28.24
N ALA A 38 3.77 34.03 28.54
CA ALA A 38 4.88 34.31 27.62
C ALA A 38 5.69 33.04 27.29
N GLU A 39 5.93 32.16 28.26
CA GLU A 39 6.58 30.87 28.04
C GLU A 39 5.72 29.95 27.15
N ALA A 40 4.42 29.88 27.42
CA ALA A 40 3.48 29.10 26.61
C ALA A 40 3.41 29.63 25.16
N GLU A 41 3.37 30.94 24.96
CA GLU A 41 3.38 31.58 23.64
C GLU A 41 4.68 31.30 22.89
N SER A 42 5.84 31.35 23.56
CA SER A 42 7.12 30.98 22.95
C SER A 42 7.16 29.51 22.52
N ARG A 43 6.63 28.60 23.34
CA ARG A 43 6.51 27.17 23.00
C ARG A 43 5.55 26.93 21.84
N ILE A 44 4.44 27.66 21.78
CA ILE A 44 3.48 27.59 20.67
C ILE A 44 4.16 28.02 19.37
N SER A 45 4.88 29.15 19.38
CA SER A 45 5.60 29.64 18.20
C SER A 45 6.59 28.60 17.65
N ALA A 46 7.40 27.98 18.53
CA ALA A 46 8.36 26.96 18.11
C ALA A 46 7.67 25.71 17.52
N LEU A 47 6.55 25.28 18.11
CA LEU A 47 5.79 24.13 17.59
C LEU A 47 5.11 24.45 16.26
N GLU A 48 4.59 25.67 16.10
CA GLU A 48 4.00 26.14 14.84
C GLU A 48 5.05 26.17 13.73
N ASP A 49 6.27 26.63 14.02
CA ASP A 49 7.40 26.61 13.09
C ASP A 49 7.75 25.18 12.63
N ASP A 50 7.70 24.20 13.54
CA ASP A 50 7.96 22.78 13.23
C ASP A 50 6.82 22.10 12.46
N THR A 51 5.58 22.59 12.58
CA THR A 51 4.43 21.97 11.89
C THR A 51 4.49 22.13 10.37
N VAL A 52 4.97 23.27 9.87
CA VAL A 52 5.09 23.56 8.44
C VAL A 52 6.01 22.58 7.69
N PRO A 53 7.26 22.31 8.13
CA PRO A 53 8.14 21.35 7.47
C PRO A 53 7.64 19.90 7.62
N LEU A 54 6.99 19.54 8.74
CA LEU A 54 6.40 18.22 8.90
C LEU A 54 5.26 17.99 7.89
N GLN A 55 4.38 18.98 7.71
CA GLN A 55 3.33 18.92 6.68
C GLN A 55 3.91 18.83 5.27
N ALA A 56 4.99 19.55 4.97
CA ALA A 56 5.68 19.47 3.69
C ALA A 56 6.21 18.05 3.42
N ARG A 57 6.89 17.44 4.40
CA ARG A 57 7.39 16.06 4.31
C ARG A 57 6.27 15.03 4.14
N VAL A 58 5.14 15.22 4.83
CA VAL A 58 3.97 14.34 4.65
C VAL A 58 3.44 14.44 3.22
N ASN A 59 3.34 15.65 2.67
CA ASN A 59 2.90 15.86 1.29
C ASN A 59 3.86 15.26 0.27
N GLU A 60 5.18 15.35 0.50
CA GLU A 60 6.19 14.68 -0.31
C GLU A 60 6.06 13.16 -0.25
N LEU A 61 5.90 12.60 0.94
CA LEU A 61 5.72 11.16 1.14
C LEU A 61 4.44 10.65 0.45
N ILE A 62 3.35 11.41 0.50
CA ILE A 62 2.10 11.11 -0.20
C ILE A 62 2.35 11.06 -1.71
N LYS A 63 3.04 12.04 -2.28
CA LYS A 63 3.40 12.05 -3.71
C LYS A 63 4.26 10.86 -4.08
N SER A 64 5.31 10.57 -3.30
CA SER A 64 6.16 9.41 -3.57
C SER A 64 5.39 8.09 -3.48
N ASN A 65 4.44 7.98 -2.54
CA ASN A 65 3.61 6.78 -2.41
C ASN A 65 2.64 6.65 -3.60
N SER A 66 2.07 7.75 -4.10
CA SER A 66 1.25 7.69 -5.32
C SER A 66 2.06 7.31 -6.55
N ASP A 67 3.29 7.83 -6.65
CA ASP A 67 4.20 7.51 -7.76
C ASP A 67 4.61 6.05 -7.71
N LEU A 68 5.03 5.54 -6.54
CA LEU A 68 5.36 4.13 -6.34
C LEU A 68 4.15 3.22 -6.63
N ALA A 69 2.95 3.61 -6.22
CA ALA A 69 1.73 2.86 -6.54
C ALA A 69 1.50 2.77 -8.06
N SER A 70 1.69 3.87 -8.78
CA SER A 70 1.58 3.89 -10.25
C SER A 70 2.64 3.02 -10.93
N GLN A 71 3.88 3.02 -10.41
CA GLN A 71 4.98 2.19 -10.90
C GLN A 71 4.70 0.71 -10.68
N VAL A 72 4.18 0.31 -9.52
CA VAL A 72 3.81 -1.08 -9.23
C VAL A 72 2.71 -1.54 -10.19
N LEU A 73 1.70 -0.71 -10.46
CA LEU A 73 0.65 -1.05 -11.43
C LEU A 73 1.21 -1.26 -12.84
N ASP A 74 2.12 -0.38 -13.28
CA ASP A 74 2.78 -0.52 -14.58
C ASP A 74 3.68 -1.78 -14.64
N LEU A 75 4.46 -2.05 -13.60
CA LEU A 75 5.28 -3.26 -13.50
C LEU A 75 4.44 -4.53 -13.48
N GLN A 76 3.31 -4.53 -12.75
CA GLN A 76 2.37 -5.65 -12.77
C GLN A 76 1.72 -5.81 -14.15
N ALA A 77 1.36 -4.71 -14.82
CA ALA A 77 0.80 -4.76 -16.17
C ALA A 77 1.83 -5.25 -17.21
N ARG A 78 3.11 -4.89 -17.08
CA ARG A 78 4.22 -5.40 -17.91
C ARG A 78 4.46 -6.88 -17.65
N SER A 79 4.62 -7.28 -16.38
CA SER A 79 4.83 -8.68 -16.00
C SER A 79 3.66 -9.59 -16.42
N ARG A 80 2.41 -9.10 -16.33
CA ARG A 80 1.24 -9.82 -16.84
C ARG A 80 1.19 -9.91 -18.36
N ARG A 81 1.79 -8.96 -19.10
CA ARG A 81 1.92 -9.02 -20.57
C ARG A 81 2.98 -10.03 -21.00
N ASP A 82 4.05 -10.16 -20.22
CA ASP A 82 5.12 -11.14 -20.50
C ASP A 82 4.69 -12.58 -20.12
N ASN A 83 3.66 -12.71 -19.29
CA ASN A 83 2.98 -13.97 -19.05
C ASN A 83 1.96 -14.24 -20.16
N LEU A 84 2.20 -15.28 -20.98
CA LEU A 84 1.17 -15.80 -21.88
C LEU A 84 0.01 -16.36 -21.04
N SER A 85 -1.05 -15.57 -20.82
CA SER A 85 -2.32 -16.11 -20.35
C SER A 85 -3.01 -16.84 -21.50
N VAL A 86 -2.56 -18.06 -21.81
CA VAL A 86 -3.47 -19.05 -22.43
C VAL A 86 -4.54 -19.27 -21.37
N SER A 87 -5.71 -18.66 -21.56
CA SER A 87 -6.85 -18.78 -20.67
C SER A 87 -7.06 -20.25 -20.26
N ASP A 88 -6.76 -20.50 -18.98
CA ASP A 88 -7.04 -21.70 -18.16
C ASP A 88 -6.24 -22.99 -18.36
N ILE A 89 -5.19 -23.05 -19.18
CA ILE A 89 -4.38 -24.27 -19.30
C ILE A 89 -3.10 -24.17 -18.44
N SER A 90 -3.11 -24.85 -17.30
CA SER A 90 -1.97 -24.87 -16.37
C SER A 90 -1.08 -26.10 -16.62
N ILE A 91 0.21 -25.86 -16.82
CA ILE A 91 1.21 -26.92 -17.08
C ILE A 91 1.97 -27.22 -15.79
N ASP A 92 1.92 -28.46 -15.33
CA ASP A 92 2.69 -28.93 -14.17
C ASP A 92 4.17 -29.09 -14.52
N ARG A 93 4.44 -29.80 -15.62
CA ARG A 93 5.80 -30.17 -16.05
C ARG A 93 5.88 -30.30 -17.56
N ALA A 94 6.95 -29.79 -18.15
CA ALA A 94 7.33 -30.08 -19.53
C ALA A 94 8.76 -30.63 -19.53
N TYR A 95 8.95 -31.81 -20.09
CA TYR A 95 10.24 -32.48 -20.09
C TYR A 95 10.42 -33.32 -21.36
N ARG A 96 11.60 -33.92 -21.53
CA ARG A 96 11.88 -34.88 -22.61
C ARG A 96 12.05 -36.26 -22.02
N THR A 97 11.53 -37.29 -22.67
CA THR A 97 11.63 -38.67 -22.19
C THR A 97 13.08 -39.07 -21.96
N PHE A 98 13.37 -39.62 -20.77
CA PHE A 98 14.63 -40.31 -20.51
C PHE A 98 14.52 -41.73 -21.07
N GLY A 99 15.01 -41.95 -22.30
CA GLY A 99 15.01 -43.25 -22.95
C GLY A 99 15.64 -43.21 -24.34
N PRO A 100 15.98 -44.37 -24.93
CA PRO A 100 16.53 -44.44 -26.28
C PRO A 100 15.61 -43.71 -27.27
N PRO A 101 16.13 -42.83 -28.14
CA PRO A 101 15.32 -42.11 -29.10
C PRO A 101 14.55 -43.07 -30.01
N ALA A 102 13.26 -42.82 -30.20
CA ALA A 102 12.41 -43.67 -31.03
C ALA A 102 12.56 -43.44 -32.54
N ALA A 103 13.32 -42.40 -32.95
CA ALA A 103 13.56 -42.02 -34.33
C ALA A 103 15.08 -41.92 -34.57
N ALA A 104 15.51 -42.16 -35.82
CA ALA A 104 16.91 -42.10 -36.24
C ALA A 104 17.59 -40.75 -35.93
N ASP A 105 16.80 -39.67 -35.84
CA ASP A 105 17.25 -38.30 -35.54
C ASP A 105 17.59 -38.04 -34.06
N GLY A 106 17.58 -39.08 -33.20
CA GLY A 106 18.23 -39.04 -31.89
C GLY A 106 17.57 -38.14 -30.83
N ARG A 107 16.48 -37.43 -31.13
CA ARG A 107 15.85 -36.50 -30.18
C ARG A 107 14.85 -37.22 -29.26
N PRO A 108 15.00 -37.10 -27.93
CA PRO A 108 14.02 -37.65 -26.99
C PRO A 108 12.67 -36.92 -27.12
N ARG A 109 11.58 -37.69 -26.96
CA ARG A 109 10.20 -37.23 -27.18
C ARG A 109 9.83 -36.16 -26.13
N PRO A 110 9.26 -35.02 -26.53
CA PRO A 110 8.72 -34.04 -25.57
C PRO A 110 7.45 -34.58 -24.91
N VAL A 111 7.35 -34.45 -23.60
CA VAL A 111 6.19 -34.83 -22.79
C VAL A 111 5.78 -33.63 -21.94
N ILE A 112 4.49 -33.31 -21.98
CA ILE A 112 3.88 -32.22 -21.20
C ILE A 112 2.83 -32.83 -20.28
N LYS A 113 3.00 -32.61 -18.98
CA LYS A 113 2.02 -32.93 -17.95
C LYS A 113 1.21 -31.68 -17.65
N PHE A 114 -0.09 -31.76 -17.92
CA PHE A 114 -1.05 -30.74 -17.55
C PHE A 114 -1.46 -30.89 -16.08
N HIS A 115 -1.70 -29.77 -15.42
CA HIS A 115 -2.19 -29.72 -14.04
C HIS A 115 -3.64 -30.22 -13.94
N ARG A 116 -4.48 -29.86 -14.91
CA ARG A 116 -5.87 -30.30 -14.99
C ARG A 116 -6.08 -31.29 -16.13
N SER A 117 -6.78 -32.38 -15.85
CA SER A 117 -7.11 -33.40 -16.85
C SER A 117 -8.06 -32.90 -17.95
N ARG A 118 -8.92 -31.93 -17.64
CA ARG A 118 -9.81 -31.28 -18.62
C ARG A 118 -9.02 -30.68 -19.78
N ASP A 119 -7.88 -30.07 -19.48
CA ASP A 119 -7.07 -29.37 -20.47
C ASP A 119 -6.50 -30.34 -21.51
N VAL A 120 -6.10 -31.55 -21.07
CA VAL A 120 -5.67 -32.63 -21.96
C VAL A 120 -6.74 -32.97 -22.99
N THR A 121 -7.99 -33.14 -22.55
CA THR A 121 -9.10 -33.48 -23.45
C THR A 121 -9.45 -32.34 -24.41
N THR A 122 -9.39 -31.09 -23.94
CA THR A 122 -9.63 -29.90 -24.76
C THR A 122 -8.55 -29.76 -25.84
N VAL A 123 -7.28 -29.94 -25.48
CA VAL A 123 -6.15 -29.84 -26.41
C VAL A 123 -6.20 -30.98 -27.44
N LEU A 124 -6.42 -32.22 -27.01
CA LEU A 124 -6.52 -33.36 -27.93
C LEU A 124 -7.70 -33.25 -28.91
N SER A 125 -8.85 -32.76 -28.44
CA SER A 125 -10.01 -32.54 -29.33
C SER A 125 -9.78 -31.37 -30.28
N ALA A 126 -9.15 -30.28 -29.83
CA ALA A 126 -8.77 -29.17 -30.70
C ALA A 126 -7.75 -29.61 -31.77
N ALA A 127 -6.73 -30.38 -31.38
CA ALA A 127 -5.73 -30.93 -32.28
C ALA A 127 -6.34 -31.83 -33.34
N LYS A 128 -7.27 -32.72 -32.96
CA LYS A 128 -8.01 -33.57 -33.90
C LYS A 128 -8.85 -32.76 -34.89
N ARG A 129 -9.48 -31.67 -34.45
CA ARG A 129 -10.26 -30.78 -35.34
C ARG A 129 -9.38 -30.01 -36.31
N ALA A 130 -8.20 -29.58 -35.86
CA ALA A 130 -7.24 -28.87 -36.70
C ALA A 130 -6.60 -29.79 -37.75
N GLY A 131 -6.38 -31.06 -37.41
CA GLY A 131 -5.86 -32.08 -38.32
C GLY A 131 -4.36 -31.90 -38.58
N ASP A 132 -4.01 -31.00 -39.50
CA ASP A 132 -2.62 -30.70 -39.84
C ASP A 132 -2.09 -29.54 -38.99
N LEU A 133 -1.46 -29.89 -37.87
CA LEU A 133 -0.81 -28.93 -36.98
C LEU A 133 0.64 -28.73 -37.46
N GLN A 134 1.03 -27.48 -37.68
CA GLN A 134 2.38 -27.12 -38.05
C GLN A 134 2.97 -26.11 -37.04
N TYR A 135 4.25 -26.29 -36.71
CA TYR A 135 5.02 -25.35 -35.91
C TYR A 135 6.39 -25.14 -36.56
N GLU A 136 6.73 -23.88 -36.87
CA GLU A 136 7.96 -23.54 -37.62
C GLU A 136 8.11 -24.36 -38.92
N ASP A 137 7.01 -24.45 -39.69
CA ASP A 137 6.90 -25.22 -40.95
C ASP A 137 7.19 -26.73 -40.81
N ARG A 138 7.16 -27.26 -39.58
CA ARG A 138 7.30 -28.70 -39.31
C ARG A 138 5.96 -29.28 -38.85
N PRO A 139 5.57 -30.45 -39.39
CA PRO A 139 4.35 -31.12 -38.94
C PRO A 139 4.51 -31.56 -37.48
N LEU A 140 3.50 -31.27 -36.68
CA LEU A 140 3.45 -31.56 -35.25
C LEU A 140 2.29 -32.50 -34.97
N CYS A 141 2.57 -33.64 -34.34
CA CYS A 141 1.54 -34.54 -33.85
C CYS A 141 1.46 -34.49 -32.32
N ILE A 142 0.23 -34.33 -31.81
CA ILE A 142 -0.07 -34.36 -30.38
C ILE A 142 -0.84 -35.65 -30.10
N VAL A 143 -0.26 -36.54 -29.29
CA VAL A 143 -0.83 -37.85 -28.97
C VAL A 143 -0.92 -38.05 -27.46
N PRO A 144 -1.97 -38.74 -26.97
CA PRO A 144 -2.06 -39.09 -25.55
C PRO A 144 -0.98 -40.09 -25.17
N ASP A 145 -0.41 -39.92 -23.98
CA ASP A 145 0.57 -40.84 -23.41
C ASP A 145 -0.12 -42.04 -22.76
N ILE A 146 -0.63 -42.93 -23.60
CA ILE A 146 -1.27 -44.20 -23.20
C ILE A 146 -0.41 -45.39 -23.64
N LEU A 147 -0.45 -46.46 -22.84
CA LEU A 147 0.27 -47.71 -23.10
C LEU A 147 -0.12 -48.28 -24.47
N PRO A 148 0.82 -48.89 -25.22
CA PRO A 148 0.55 -49.40 -26.57
C PRO A 148 -0.62 -50.38 -26.65
N VAL A 149 -0.79 -51.23 -25.62
CA VAL A 149 -1.90 -52.19 -25.54
C VAL A 149 -3.29 -51.53 -25.51
N MET A 150 -3.39 -50.31 -24.97
CA MET A 150 -4.65 -49.55 -24.88
C MET A 150 -4.93 -48.68 -26.10
N ARG A 151 -3.98 -48.56 -27.05
CA ARG A 151 -4.16 -47.79 -28.29
C ARG A 151 -5.01 -48.52 -29.33
N LEU A 152 -5.14 -49.84 -29.23
CA LEU A 152 -5.86 -50.69 -30.20
C LEU A 152 -7.37 -50.75 -29.96
N THR A 153 -7.86 -50.14 -28.88
CA THR A 153 -9.25 -50.20 -28.41
C THR A 153 -10.02 -48.88 -28.53
N VAL A 154 -9.44 -47.84 -29.13
CA VAL A 154 -10.03 -46.48 -29.26
C VAL A 154 -10.07 -46.04 -30.71
#